data_AF-A0A916X0X7-F1
#
_entry.id   AF-A0A916X0X7-F1
#
_cell.length_a   1.000
_cell.length_b   1.000
_cell.length_c   1.000
_cell.angle_alpha   90.00
_cell.angle_beta   90.00
_cell.angle_gamma   90.00
#
_symmetry.space_group_name_H-M   'P 1'
#
loop_
_entity.id
_entity.type
_entity.pdbx_description
1 polymer ?
#
loop_
_entity_poly.entity_id
_entity_poly.type
_entity_poly.pdbx_seq_one_letter_code
_entity_poly.pdbx_strand_id
1 'polypeptide(L)'
;MSTWTDPVQWARVPSASLEDLARHRVFAPDSDVDADDRPEVAEAARAVWQRDHLDPLDVEAEIRAAADARREADARLDVAVARARRLGRSWADIGAAAGMTRQSANERWRDRV
;
A
#
# COMPACT_ATOMS: atom_id res chain seq x y z
N MET A 1 30.48 -18.06 -9.52
CA MET A 1 29.11 -18.01 -10.06
C MET A 1 28.21 -17.97 -8.84
N SER A 2 27.52 -16.85 -8.57
CA SER A 2 26.57 -16.79 -7.46
C SER A 2 25.20 -17.11 -8.01
N THR A 3 24.65 -18.26 -7.64
CA THR A 3 23.26 -18.61 -7.94
C THR A 3 22.40 -17.88 -6.92
N TRP A 4 21.45 -17.07 -7.40
CA TRP A 4 20.43 -16.50 -6.53
C TRP A 4 19.46 -17.61 -6.13
N THR A 5 19.20 -17.73 -4.82
CA THR A 5 18.18 -18.60 -4.24
C THR A 5 17.22 -17.72 -3.45
N ASP A 6 15.93 -17.99 -3.58
CA ASP A 6 14.90 -17.30 -2.80
C ASP A 6 15.18 -17.44 -1.29
N PRO A 7 15.03 -16.39 -0.47
CA PRO A 7 15.20 -16.51 0.98
C PRO A 7 14.19 -17.46 1.63
N VAL A 8 13.01 -17.67 1.01
CA VAL A 8 12.01 -18.64 1.44
C VAL A 8 12.25 -19.97 0.74
N GLN A 9 12.76 -20.94 1.50
CA GLN A 9 13.04 -22.28 1.01
C GLN A 9 11.96 -23.26 1.46
N TRP A 10 11.53 -24.11 0.53
CA TRP A 10 10.61 -25.22 0.77
C TRP A 10 11.41 -26.51 1.01
N ALA A 11 10.99 -27.29 2.01
CA ALA A 11 11.68 -28.51 2.41
C ALA A 11 10.78 -29.73 2.28
N ARG A 12 11.30 -30.79 1.65
CA ARG A 12 10.63 -32.09 1.63
C ARG A 12 10.78 -32.77 2.99
N VAL A 13 9.69 -33.30 3.53
CA VAL A 13 9.66 -34.05 4.80
C VAL A 13 9.35 -35.53 4.58
N PRO A 14 9.78 -36.45 5.47
CA PRO A 14 9.72 -37.89 5.20
C PRO A 14 8.35 -38.54 5.48
N SER A 15 7.39 -37.83 6.06
CA SER A 15 6.06 -38.37 6.34
C SER A 15 4.97 -37.31 6.26
N ALA A 16 3.76 -37.73 5.90
CA ALA A 16 2.58 -36.85 5.84
C ALA A 16 2.28 -36.17 7.18
N SER A 17 2.55 -36.84 8.31
CA SER A 17 2.38 -36.29 9.65
C SER A 17 3.30 -35.10 9.97
N LEU A 18 4.35 -34.89 9.18
CA LEU A 18 5.29 -33.78 9.32
C LEU A 18 5.03 -32.66 8.31
N GLU A 19 4.03 -32.81 7.44
CA GLU A 19 3.64 -31.78 6.49
C GLU A 19 3.11 -30.54 7.21
N ASP A 20 3.63 -29.39 6.81
CA ASP A 20 3.26 -28.09 7.35
C ASP A 20 3.56 -27.03 6.30
N LEU A 21 2.58 -26.77 5.44
CA LEU A 21 2.71 -25.82 4.33
C LEU A 21 2.95 -24.38 4.83
N ALA A 22 2.46 -24.04 6.03
CA ALA A 22 2.72 -22.74 6.65
C ALA A 22 4.17 -22.57 7.12
N ARG A 23 4.88 -23.68 7.32
CA ARG A 23 6.34 -23.72 7.57
C ARG A 23 7.14 -24.17 6.34
N HIS A 24 6.51 -24.17 5.16
CA HIS A 24 7.11 -24.58 3.88
C HIS A 24 7.65 -26.01 3.88
N ARG A 25 6.98 -26.92 4.61
CA ARG A 25 7.32 -28.34 4.70
C ARG A 25 6.29 -29.16 3.94
N VAL A 26 6.73 -29.85 2.89
CA VAL A 26 5.85 -30.63 2.00
C VAL A 26 6.22 -32.09 2.11
N PHE A 27 5.25 -32.94 2.40
CA PHE A 27 5.45 -34.37 2.28
C PHE A 27 5.30 -34.77 0.81
N ALA A 28 6.31 -35.46 0.29
CA ALA A 28 6.22 -36.14 -0.99
C ALA A 28 7.13 -37.38 -0.95
N PRO A 29 6.67 -38.56 -1.42
CA PRO A 29 7.55 -39.70 -1.57
C PRO A 29 8.67 -39.38 -2.56
N ASP A 30 9.82 -40.03 -2.45
CA ASP A 30 10.98 -39.76 -3.32
C ASP A 30 10.68 -39.95 -4.82
N SER A 31 9.69 -40.78 -5.14
CA SER A 31 9.21 -41.01 -6.51
C SER A 31 8.38 -39.85 -7.07
N ASP A 32 7.84 -38.99 -6.22
CA ASP A 32 7.03 -37.85 -6.61
C ASP A 32 7.92 -36.61 -6.70
N VAL A 33 8.24 -36.21 -7.93
CA VAL A 33 9.09 -35.04 -8.22
C VAL A 33 8.29 -33.76 -8.40
N ASP A 34 6.97 -33.87 -8.58
CA ASP A 34 6.05 -32.76 -8.92
C ASP A 34 5.15 -32.41 -7.72
N ALA A 35 5.73 -32.47 -6.51
CA ALA A 35 5.00 -32.18 -5.28
C ALA A 35 4.41 -30.75 -5.24
N ASP A 36 4.97 -29.84 -6.03
CA ASP A 36 4.52 -28.47 -6.23
C ASP A 36 3.25 -28.35 -7.09
N ASP A 37 2.93 -29.35 -7.92
CA ASP A 37 1.70 -29.38 -8.70
C ASP A 37 0.46 -29.68 -7.84
N ARG A 38 0.65 -30.16 -6.60
CA ARG A 38 -0.44 -30.34 -5.63
C ARG A 38 -1.13 -28.99 -5.39
N PRO A 39 -2.47 -28.89 -5.58
CA PRO A 39 -3.18 -27.61 -5.49
C PRO A 39 -2.91 -26.83 -4.20
N GLU A 40 -2.88 -27.51 -3.06
CA GLU A 40 -2.63 -26.91 -1.74
C GLU A 40 -1.18 -26.40 -1.58
N VAL A 41 -0.20 -27.08 -2.19
CA VAL A 41 1.21 -26.66 -2.19
C VAL A 41 1.38 -25.44 -3.10
N ALA A 42 0.82 -25.50 -4.30
CA ALA A 42 0.82 -24.39 -5.24
C ALA A 42 0.12 -23.14 -4.66
N GLU A 43 -1.00 -23.29 -3.96
CA GLU A 43 -1.69 -22.20 -3.29
C GLU A 43 -0.83 -21.58 -2.18
N ALA A 44 -0.21 -22.40 -1.34
CA ALA A 44 0.65 -21.91 -0.28
C ALA A 44 1.91 -21.20 -0.82
N ALA A 45 2.51 -21.69 -1.91
CA ALA A 45 3.62 -21.02 -2.59
C ALA A 45 3.19 -19.69 -3.24
N ARG A 46 2.01 -19.64 -3.88
CA ARG A 46 1.44 -18.40 -4.43
C ARG A 46 1.17 -17.37 -3.34
N ALA A 47 0.68 -17.79 -2.17
CA ALA A 47 0.45 -16.89 -1.05
C ALA A 47 1.74 -16.24 -0.53
N VAL A 48 2.85 -17.00 -0.47
CA VAL A 48 4.18 -16.44 -0.15
C VAL A 48 4.59 -15.40 -1.19
N TRP A 49 4.50 -15.75 -2.49
CA TRP A 49 4.87 -14.83 -3.56
C TRP A 49 4.05 -13.55 -3.53
N GLN A 50 2.73 -13.67 -3.37
CA GLN A 50 1.81 -12.53 -3.30
C GLN A 50 2.19 -11.62 -2.12
N ARG A 51 2.40 -12.17 -0.93
CA ARG A 51 2.77 -11.39 0.24
C ARG A 51 4.08 -10.64 0.06
N ASP A 52 5.07 -11.28 -0.57
CA ASP A 52 6.41 -10.70 -0.67
C ASP A 52 6.54 -9.72 -1.86
N HIS A 53 5.65 -9.80 -2.86
CA HIS A 53 5.78 -9.04 -4.12
C HIS A 53 4.59 -8.14 -4.45
N LEU A 54 3.35 -8.54 -4.14
CA LEU A 54 2.16 -7.78 -4.47
C LEU A 54 1.68 -6.92 -3.30
N ASP A 55 1.59 -7.48 -2.09
CA ASP A 55 1.12 -6.73 -0.92
C ASP A 55 1.92 -5.42 -0.68
N PRO A 56 3.26 -5.38 -0.85
CA PRO A 56 4.01 -4.14 -0.72
C PRO A 56 3.64 -3.11 -1.79
N LEU A 57 3.39 -3.56 -3.03
CA LEU A 57 2.95 -2.69 -4.13
C LEU A 57 1.56 -2.12 -3.87
N ASP A 58 0.67 -2.91 -3.25
CA ASP A 58 -0.67 -2.48 -2.86
C ASP A 58 -0.62 -1.38 -1.80
N VAL A 59 0.24 -1.52 -0.78
CA VAL A 59 0.45 -0.47 0.24
C VAL A 59 1.02 0.81 -0.40
N GLU A 60 2.01 0.68 -1.29
CA GLU A 60 2.56 1.83 -2.02
C GLU A 60 1.53 2.47 -2.97
N ALA A 61 0.66 1.67 -3.60
CA ALA A 61 -0.44 2.17 -4.42
C ALA A 61 -1.47 2.92 -3.57
N GLU A 62 -1.83 2.40 -2.40
CA GLU A 62 -2.73 3.07 -1.45
C GLU A 62 -2.16 4.41 -0.99
N ILE A 63 -0.88 4.46 -0.62
CA ILE A 63 -0.20 5.69 -0.22
C ILE A 63 -0.20 6.71 -1.36
N ARG A 64 0.11 6.29 -2.60
CA ARG A 64 0.08 7.17 -3.78
C ARG A 64 -1.31 7.73 -4.02
N ALA A 65 -2.34 6.87 -3.98
CA ALA A 65 -3.73 7.28 -4.13
C ALA A 65 -4.16 8.29 -3.06
N ALA A 66 -3.79 8.07 -1.80
CA ALA A 66 -4.06 9.02 -0.71
C ALA A 66 -3.33 10.36 -0.91
N ALA A 67 -2.07 10.32 -1.37
CA ALA A 67 -1.30 11.52 -1.67
C ALA A 67 -1.90 12.31 -2.85
N ASP A 68 -2.37 11.63 -3.90
CA ASP A 68 -3.08 12.25 -5.02
C ASP A 68 -4.40 12.88 -4.56
N ALA A 69 -5.20 12.16 -3.77
CA ALA A 69 -6.45 12.68 -3.23
C ALA A 69 -6.22 13.93 -2.36
N ARG A 70 -5.14 13.96 -1.56
CA ARG A 70 -4.75 15.14 -0.79
C ARG A 70 -4.39 16.32 -1.70
N ARG A 71 -3.58 16.11 -2.73
CA ARG A 71 -3.20 17.17 -3.69
C ARG A 71 -4.42 17.77 -4.37
N GLU A 72 -5.35 16.92 -4.80
CA GLU A 72 -6.60 17.36 -5.44
C GLU A 72 -7.52 18.11 -4.46
N ALA A 73 -7.60 17.67 -3.20
CA ALA A 73 -8.34 18.39 -2.17
C ALA A 73 -7.71 19.78 -1.89
N ASP A 74 -6.39 19.88 -1.80
CA ASP A 74 -5.68 21.14 -1.61
C ASP A 74 -5.89 22.09 -2.80
N ALA A 75 -5.82 21.59 -4.03
CA ALA A 75 -6.07 22.39 -5.23
C ALA A 75 -7.51 22.96 -5.26
N ARG A 76 -8.51 22.13 -4.91
CA ARG A 76 -9.90 22.58 -4.80
C ARG A 76 -10.08 23.62 -3.69
N LEU A 77 -9.37 23.47 -2.57
CA LEU A 77 -9.39 24.45 -1.49
C LEU A 77 -8.80 25.79 -1.93
N ASP A 78 -7.67 25.78 -2.63
CA ASP A 78 -7.05 27.00 -3.19
C ASP A 78 -8.01 27.73 -4.15
N VAL A 79 -8.70 26.99 -5.04
CA VAL A 79 -9.73 27.57 -5.93
C VAL A 79 -10.91 28.16 -5.16
N ALA A 80 -11.38 27.47 -4.11
CA ALA A 80 -12.49 27.95 -3.28
C ALA A 80 -12.12 29.22 -2.51
N VAL A 81 -10.91 29.28 -1.95
CA VAL A 81 -10.37 30.46 -1.28
C VAL A 81 -10.25 31.63 -2.26
N ALA A 82 -9.78 31.40 -3.49
CA ALA A 82 -9.75 32.42 -4.52
C ALA A 82 -11.11 32.98 -4.87
N ARG A 83 -12.11 32.12 -4.99
CA ARG A 83 -13.49 32.56 -5.17
C ARG A 83 -13.98 33.37 -3.98
N ALA A 84 -13.73 32.92 -2.75
CA ALA A 84 -14.15 33.62 -1.54
C ALA A 84 -13.51 35.02 -1.42
N ARG A 85 -12.22 35.14 -1.73
CA ARG A 85 -11.49 36.42 -1.76
C ARG A 85 -12.06 37.37 -2.81
N ARG A 86 -12.35 36.89 -4.03
CA ARG A 86 -13.02 37.69 -5.08
C ARG A 86 -14.41 38.18 -4.66
N LEU A 87 -15.11 37.42 -3.83
CA LEU A 87 -16.40 37.81 -3.25
C LEU A 87 -16.27 38.69 -1.99
N GLY A 88 -15.06 39.15 -1.65
CA GLY A 88 -14.81 40.07 -0.55
C GLY A 88 -14.79 39.43 0.84
N ARG A 89 -14.79 38.10 0.96
CA ARG A 89 -14.74 37.42 2.27
C ARG A 89 -13.42 37.70 2.99
N SER A 90 -13.50 37.97 4.29
CA SER A 90 -12.32 38.26 5.10
C SER A 90 -11.47 37.01 5.32
N TRP A 91 -10.18 37.21 5.65
CA TRP A 91 -9.33 36.09 6.07
C TRP A 91 -9.82 35.41 7.34
N ALA A 92 -10.58 36.12 8.19
CA ALA A 92 -11.15 35.53 9.39
C ALA A 92 -12.28 34.56 9.03
N ASP A 93 -13.18 34.95 8.11
CA ASP A 93 -14.26 34.08 7.63
C ASP A 93 -13.72 32.85 6.90
N ILE A 94 -12.70 33.05 6.06
CA ILE A 94 -12.05 31.97 5.32
C ILE A 94 -11.33 31.01 6.29
N GLY A 95 -10.60 31.55 7.27
CA GLY A 95 -9.96 30.75 8.31
C GLY A 95 -10.97 29.93 9.11
N ALA A 96 -12.05 30.56 9.57
CA ALA A 96 -13.12 29.89 10.30
C ALA A 96 -13.76 28.76 9.47
N ALA A 97 -14.04 29.00 8.19
CA ALA A 97 -14.59 27.99 7.27
C ALA A 97 -13.62 26.83 7.01
N ALA A 98 -12.30 27.09 7.02
CA ALA A 98 -11.26 26.09 6.84
C ALA A 98 -10.76 25.46 8.15
N GLY A 99 -11.38 25.79 9.29
CA GLY A 99 -11.00 25.24 10.61
C GLY A 99 -9.65 25.74 11.13
N MET A 100 -9.20 26.93 10.75
CA MET A 100 -7.91 27.50 11.15
C MET A 100 -8.00 28.98 11.54
N THR A 101 -6.93 29.51 12.12
CA THR A 101 -6.89 30.92 12.51
C THR A 101 -6.85 31.84 11.28
N ARG A 102 -7.29 33.09 11.45
CA ARG A 102 -7.14 34.15 10.44
C ARG A 102 -5.69 34.29 9.95
N GLN A 103 -4.72 34.23 10.87
CA GLN A 103 -3.31 34.39 10.54
C GLN A 103 -2.82 33.22 9.69
N SER A 104 -3.11 31.98 10.09
CA SER A 104 -2.77 30.77 9.32
C SER A 104 -3.37 30.79 7.91
N ALA A 105 -4.63 31.23 7.78
CA ALA A 105 -5.26 31.38 6.48
C ALA A 105 -4.58 32.44 5.61
N ASN A 106 -4.23 33.60 6.19
CA ASN A 106 -3.53 34.65 5.48
C ASN A 106 -2.15 34.17 5.01
N GLU A 107 -1.34 33.60 5.89
CA GLU A 107 0.00 33.11 5.56
C GLU A 107 -0.04 32.03 4.47
N ARG A 108 -1.01 31.12 4.54
CA ARG A 108 -1.13 30.03 3.55
C ARG A 108 -1.50 30.53 2.16
N TRP A 109 -2.46 31.46 2.06
CA TRP A 109 -3.09 31.79 0.79
C TRP A 109 -2.75 33.16 0.23
N ARG A 110 -2.27 34.14 1.01
CA ARG A 110 -2.14 35.53 0.53
C ARG A 110 -1.38 35.72 -0.79
N ASP A 111 -0.41 34.86 -1.09
CA ASP A 111 0.42 34.95 -2.30
C ASP A 111 -0.07 34.02 -3.43
N ARG A 112 -1.11 33.21 -3.17
CA ARG A 112 -1.74 32.28 -4.11
C ARG A 112 -3.03 32.83 -4.73
N VAL A 113 -3.54 33.96 -4.22
CA VAL A 113 -4.86 34.54 -4.58
C VAL A 113 -4.80 35.96 -5.04
#